data_AF-A0AAD4YIW9-F1
#
_entry.id   AF-A0AAD4YIW9-F1
#
_cell.length_a   1.000
_cell.length_b   1.000
_cell.length_c   1.000
_cell.angle_alpha   90.00
_cell.angle_beta   90.00
_cell.angle_gamma   90.00
#
_symmetry.space_group_name_H-M   'P 1'
#
loop_
_entity.id
_entity.type
_entity.pdbx_description
1 polymer ?
#
loop_
_entity_poly.entity_id
_entity_poly.type
_entity_poly.pdbx_seq_one_letter_code
_entity_poly.pdbx_strand_id
1 'polypeptide(L)'
;MGRTGLFDLERHFYGAYHNNPVNILIHTVFVWSIFFTSLVLLHFTPSLYTFPAGLSHGFLLNFGFVFTVIYALFYVCLDKKAGSLATLLCVLCWVRASLLAGRLGFSLELPSKAKTISSLLISGKTHSFLLQTPEP
;
A
#
# COMPACT_ATOMS: atom_id res chain seq x y z
N MET A 1 45.05 8.61 -16.36
CA MET A 1 44.23 9.81 -16.64
C MET A 1 42.77 9.46 -16.43
N GLY A 2 42.26 9.69 -15.22
CA GLY A 2 40.88 9.35 -14.83
C GLY A 2 39.90 10.35 -15.42
N ARG A 3 38.82 9.86 -16.04
CA ARG A 3 37.69 10.67 -16.48
C ARG A 3 36.94 11.16 -15.24
N THR A 4 37.27 12.36 -14.76
CA THR A 4 36.49 13.12 -13.78
C THR A 4 35.23 13.67 -14.45
N GLY A 5 34.28 12.77 -14.72
CA GLY A 5 32.92 13.11 -15.14
C GLY A 5 31.93 12.90 -13.99
N LEU A 6 30.65 13.25 -14.23
CA LEU A 6 29.47 13.10 -13.35
C LEU A 6 29.42 11.84 -12.44
N PHE A 7 30.13 10.77 -12.80
CA PHE A 7 30.32 9.53 -12.05
C PHE A 7 31.14 9.63 -10.75
N ASP A 8 31.92 10.70 -10.54
CA ASP A 8 32.75 10.81 -9.32
C ASP A 8 31.92 11.22 -8.08
N LEU A 9 30.82 11.94 -8.29
CA LEU A 9 29.84 12.31 -7.24
C LEU A 9 28.99 11.10 -6.82
N GLU A 10 28.58 10.27 -7.78
CA GLU A 10 27.81 9.06 -7.53
C GLU A 10 28.58 8.11 -6.60
N ARG A 11 29.88 7.93 -6.84
CA ARG A 11 30.71 7.02 -6.04
C ARG A 11 31.06 7.58 -4.65
N HIS A 12 31.35 8.89 -4.55
CA HIS A 12 31.78 9.50 -3.29
C HIS A 12 30.64 9.91 -2.35
N PHE A 13 29.47 10.31 -2.87
CA PHE A 13 28.34 10.74 -2.03
C PHE A 13 27.24 9.68 -1.99
N TYR A 14 26.73 9.27 -3.15
CA TYR A 14 25.59 8.35 -3.21
C TYR A 14 26.01 6.91 -2.81
N GLY A 15 27.12 6.43 -3.36
CA GLY A 15 27.70 5.13 -3.05
C GLY A 15 28.21 5.03 -1.62
N ALA A 16 28.87 6.07 -1.09
CA ALA A 16 29.30 6.09 0.32
C ALA A 16 28.09 6.11 1.29
N TYR A 17 27.01 6.81 0.93
CA TYR A 17 25.77 6.84 1.70
C TYR A 17 25.06 5.47 1.71
N HIS A 18 24.95 4.82 0.56
CA HIS A 18 24.30 3.50 0.45
C HIS A 18 25.14 2.33 0.94
N ASN A 19 26.45 2.52 1.14
CA ASN A 19 27.32 1.54 1.80
C ASN A 19 27.49 1.81 3.30
N ASN A 20 26.89 2.86 3.86
CA ASN A 20 26.97 3.14 5.29
C ASN A 20 26.09 2.13 6.07
N PRO A 21 26.67 1.30 6.96
CA PRO A 21 25.92 0.26 7.67
C PRO A 21 24.81 0.81 8.58
N VAL A 22 24.99 2.03 9.12
CA VAL A 22 23.97 2.70 9.94
C VAL A 22 22.78 3.10 9.07
N ASN A 23 23.01 3.64 7.88
CA ASN A 23 21.94 3.99 6.95
C ASN A 23 21.17 2.75 6.47
N ILE A 24 21.87 1.66 6.15
CA ILE A 24 21.25 0.38 5.80
C ILE A 24 20.39 -0.13 6.96
N LEU A 25 20.90 -0.06 8.20
CA LEU A 25 20.14 -0.48 9.39
C LEU A 25 18.88 0.36 9.58
N ILE A 26 19.00 1.68 9.50
CA ILE A 26 17.85 2.59 9.60
C ILE A 26 16.83 2.25 8.49
N HIS A 27 17.27 2.13 7.25
CA HIS A 27 16.38 1.80 6.13
C HIS A 27 15.66 0.46 6.34
N THR A 28 16.40 -0.58 6.70
CA THR A 28 15.86 -1.93 6.92
C THR A 28 14.87 -2.00 8.07
N VAL A 29 14.94 -1.13 9.08
CA VAL A 29 13.98 -1.09 10.21
C VAL A 29 12.77 -0.20 9.89
N PHE A 30 13.00 1.01 9.37
CA PHE A 30 11.93 2.00 9.20
C PHE A 30 11.02 1.72 8.01
N VAL A 31 11.51 1.04 6.97
CA VAL A 31 10.67 0.65 5.83
C VAL A 31 9.47 -0.19 6.28
N TRP A 32 9.69 -1.17 7.18
CA TRP A 32 8.60 -2.01 7.68
C TRP A 32 7.64 -1.26 8.59
N SER A 33 8.16 -0.31 9.38
CA SER A 33 7.31 0.54 10.24
C SER A 33 6.38 1.41 9.40
N ILE A 34 6.91 2.05 8.36
CA ILE A 34 6.13 2.86 7.42
C ILE A 34 5.10 1.98 6.69
N PHE A 35 5.54 0.84 6.15
CA PHE A 35 4.66 -0.10 5.46
C PHE A 35 3.50 -0.57 6.34
N PHE A 36 3.79 -0.94 7.60
CA PHE A 36 2.77 -1.34 8.57
C PHE A 36 1.75 -0.24 8.85
N THR A 37 2.21 0.99 9.13
CA THR A 37 1.29 2.11 9.40
C THR A 37 0.43 2.46 8.19
N SER A 38 0.99 2.40 6.97
CA SER A 38 0.22 2.57 5.73
C SER A 38 -0.87 1.50 5.59
N LEU A 39 -0.58 0.25 5.93
CA LEU A 39 -1.57 -0.83 5.92
C LEU A 39 -2.68 -0.61 6.95
N VAL A 40 -2.37 -0.10 8.14
CA VAL A 40 -3.38 0.27 9.14
C VAL A 40 -4.31 1.36 8.59
N LEU A 41 -3.76 2.39 7.94
CA LEU A 41 -4.57 3.44 7.31
C LEU A 41 -5.42 2.90 6.16
N LEU A 42 -4.83 2.07 5.30
CA LEU A 42 -5.52 1.45 4.17
C LEU A 42 -6.58 0.43 4.62
N HIS A 43 -6.51 -0.07 5.85
CA HIS A 43 -7.53 -0.98 6.38
C HIS A 43 -8.92 -0.34 6.40
N PHE A 44 -8.99 0.97 6.64
CA PHE A 44 -10.25 1.73 6.69
C PHE A 44 -10.81 2.11 5.31
N THR A 45 -10.16 1.67 4.22
CA THR A 45 -10.73 1.81 2.89
C THR A 45 -11.88 0.82 2.67
N PRO A 46 -12.90 1.17 1.85
CA PRO A 46 -14.01 0.27 1.58
C PRO A 46 -13.52 -1.07 1.00
N SER A 47 -14.23 -2.15 1.33
CA SER A 47 -13.96 -3.47 0.76
C SER A 47 -14.18 -3.42 -0.76
N LEU A 48 -13.20 -3.91 -1.52
CA LEU A 48 -13.27 -4.06 -2.97
C LEU A 48 -14.20 -5.20 -3.38
N TYR A 49 -14.32 -6.21 -2.51
CA TYR A 49 -15.18 -7.35 -2.73
C TYR A 49 -15.88 -7.74 -1.43
N THR A 50 -17.18 -8.01 -1.51
CA THR A 50 -17.98 -8.47 -0.37
C THR A 50 -18.27 -9.94 -0.59
N PHE A 51 -17.66 -10.81 0.21
CA PHE A 51 -17.98 -12.23 0.16
C PHE A 51 -19.43 -12.47 0.62
N PRO A 52 -20.16 -13.43 0.03
CA PRO A 52 -21.45 -13.85 0.54
C PRO A 52 -21.31 -14.27 2.01
N ALA A 53 -22.30 -13.90 2.82
CA ALA A 53 -22.28 -13.97 4.28
C ALA A 53 -21.78 -15.33 4.78
N GLY A 54 -20.65 -15.33 5.50
CA GLY A 54 -20.08 -16.53 6.15
C GLY A 54 -18.56 -16.62 6.09
N LEU A 55 -17.91 -16.08 5.05
CA LEU A 55 -16.45 -16.13 4.88
C LEU A 55 -15.72 -14.86 5.39
N SER A 56 -16.47 -13.83 5.78
CA SER A 56 -15.97 -12.51 6.18
C SER A 56 -15.49 -12.47 7.64
N HIS A 57 -14.66 -13.43 8.05
CA HIS A 57 -14.05 -13.47 9.39
C HIS A 57 -12.93 -12.41 9.51
N GLY A 58 -13.29 -11.13 9.46
CA GLY A 58 -12.37 -10.00 9.72
C GLY A 58 -11.35 -9.68 8.63
N PHE A 59 -11.21 -10.51 7.60
CA PHE A 59 -10.37 -10.21 6.44
C PHE A 59 -11.19 -9.57 5.33
N LEU A 60 -11.08 -8.24 5.23
CA LEU A 60 -11.64 -7.49 4.12
C LEU A 60 -10.63 -7.46 2.97
N LEU A 61 -11.08 -7.78 1.76
CA LEU A 61 -10.32 -7.52 0.54
C LEU A 61 -10.40 -6.01 0.25
N ASN A 62 -9.57 -5.24 0.92
CA ASN A 62 -9.47 -3.80 0.79
C ASN A 62 -8.21 -3.38 0.01
N PHE A 63 -7.99 -2.08 -0.15
CA PHE A 63 -6.78 -1.58 -0.81
C PHE A 63 -5.50 -1.98 -0.07
N GLY A 64 -5.56 -2.23 1.24
CA GLY A 64 -4.42 -2.74 2.02
C GLY A 64 -3.96 -4.13 1.56
N PHE A 65 -4.89 -5.02 1.21
CA PHE A 65 -4.55 -6.32 0.63
C PHE A 65 -3.86 -6.18 -0.73
N VAL A 66 -4.43 -5.37 -1.63
CA VAL A 66 -3.85 -5.13 -2.97
C VAL A 66 -2.44 -4.53 -2.86
N PHE A 67 -2.27 -3.55 -1.97
CA PHE A 67 -0.98 -2.95 -1.68
C PHE A 67 0.04 -3.98 -1.20
N THR A 68 -0.38 -4.89 -0.33
CA THR A 68 0.47 -6.01 0.16
C THR A 68 0.91 -6.93 -0.98
N VAL A 69 -0.01 -7.31 -1.88
CA VAL A 69 0.30 -8.18 -3.02
C VAL A 69 1.29 -7.51 -3.98
N ILE A 70 1.08 -6.22 -4.30
CA ILE A 70 1.98 -5.46 -5.17
C ILE A 70 3.39 -5.44 -4.59
N TYR A 71 3.55 -5.10 -3.32
CA TYR A 71 4.87 -5.02 -2.68
C TYR A 71 5.52 -6.41 -2.51
N ALA A 72 4.75 -7.44 -2.19
CA ALA A 72 5.27 -8.81 -2.12
C ALA A 72 5.86 -9.25 -3.48
N LEU A 73 5.12 -9.05 -4.57
CA LEU A 73 5.59 -9.36 -5.92
C LEU A 73 6.81 -8.52 -6.30
N PHE A 74 6.77 -7.22 -6.02
CA PHE A 74 7.88 -6.31 -6.27
C PHE A 74 9.18 -6.79 -5.60
N TYR A 75 9.13 -7.15 -4.31
CA TYR A 75 10.31 -7.64 -3.60
C TYR A 75 10.83 -8.98 -4.11
N VAL A 76 9.95 -9.92 -4.50
CA VAL A 76 10.36 -11.21 -5.10
C VAL A 76 11.00 -11.02 -6.47
N CYS A 77 10.51 -10.06 -7.26
CA CYS A 77 11.10 -9.71 -8.56
C CYS A 77 12.49 -9.07 -8.42
N LEU A 78 12.75 -8.34 -7.32
CA LEU A 78 14.07 -7.75 -7.06
C LEU A 78 15.12 -8.80 -6.68
N ASP A 79 14.81 -9.68 -5.74
CA ASP A 79 15.68 -10.80 -5.36
C ASP A 79 14.82 -11.95 -4.83
N LYS A 80 14.99 -13.16 -5.37
CA LYS A 80 14.13 -14.30 -4.98
C LYS A 80 14.31 -14.71 -3.52
N LYS A 81 15.52 -14.63 -2.96
CA LYS A 81 15.81 -15.07 -1.60
C LYS A 81 15.36 -14.02 -0.59
N ALA A 82 15.88 -12.81 -0.71
CA ALA A 82 15.52 -11.70 0.17
C ALA A 82 14.05 -11.31 0.00
N GLY A 83 13.54 -11.36 -1.23
CA GLY A 83 12.14 -11.09 -1.55
C GLY A 83 11.16 -12.10 -0.97
N SER A 84 11.56 -13.36 -0.79
CA SER A 84 10.72 -14.34 -0.09
C SER A 84 10.51 -13.98 1.38
N LEU A 85 11.57 -13.52 2.06
CA LEU A 85 11.50 -13.02 3.43
C LEU A 85 10.68 -11.72 3.50
N ALA A 86 10.88 -10.81 2.56
CA ALA A 86 10.10 -9.59 2.45
C ALA A 86 8.60 -9.88 2.22
N THR A 87 8.27 -10.89 1.42
CA THR A 87 6.88 -11.34 1.21
C THR A 87 6.25 -11.83 2.50
N LEU A 88 6.97 -12.66 3.27
CA LEU A 88 6.51 -13.10 4.58
C LEU A 88 6.25 -11.92 5.52
N LEU A 89 7.18 -10.95 5.55
CA LEU A 89 7.01 -9.72 6.34
C LEU A 89 5.82 -8.88 5.88
N CYS A 90 5.59 -8.76 4.57
CA CYS A 90 4.44 -8.04 4.02
C CYS A 90 3.12 -8.67 4.50
N VAL A 91 2.99 -10.00 4.39
CA VAL A 91 1.80 -10.73 4.84
C VAL A 91 1.61 -10.61 6.35
N LEU A 92 2.67 -10.74 7.14
CA LEU A 92 2.61 -10.55 8.59
C LEU A 92 2.18 -9.14 8.97
N CYS A 93 2.71 -8.11 8.30
CA CYS A 93 2.30 -6.73 8.51
C CYS A 93 0.82 -6.54 8.18
N TRP A 94 0.33 -7.11 7.07
CA TRP A 94 -1.08 -7.02 6.68
C TRP A 94 -2.02 -7.70 7.66
N VAL A 95 -1.69 -8.92 8.13
CA VAL A 95 -2.49 -9.62 9.13
C VAL A 95 -2.53 -8.81 10.43
N ARG A 96 -1.37 -8.38 10.94
CA ARG A 96 -1.31 -7.62 12.20
C ARG A 96 -1.99 -6.26 12.09
N ALA A 97 -1.83 -5.56 10.96
CA ALA A 97 -2.49 -4.28 10.72
C ALA A 97 -4.00 -4.46 10.68
N SER A 98 -4.50 -5.53 10.04
CA SER A 98 -5.93 -5.82 9.97
C SER A 98 -6.52 -6.17 11.33
N LEU A 99 -5.81 -6.98 12.13
CA LEU A 99 -6.22 -7.27 13.50
C LEU A 99 -6.21 -6.01 14.37
N LEU A 100 -5.14 -5.22 14.31
CA LEU A 100 -5.02 -3.99 15.10
C LEU A 100 -6.09 -2.97 14.71
N ALA A 101 -6.29 -2.70 13.42
CA ALA A 101 -7.30 -1.77 12.92
C ALA A 101 -8.72 -2.23 13.30
N GLY A 102 -8.98 -3.54 13.23
CA GLY A 102 -10.24 -4.13 13.70
C GLY A 102 -10.49 -3.94 15.20
N ARG A 103 -9.43 -3.84 16.03
CA ARG A 103 -9.54 -3.48 17.46
C ARG A 103 -9.67 -1.97 17.69
N LEU A 104 -9.02 -1.16 16.87
CA LEU A 104 -9.00 0.28 17.03
C LEU A 104 -10.35 0.94 16.68
N GLY A 105 -11.17 0.31 15.82
CA GLY A 105 -12.54 0.78 15.56
C GLY A 105 -12.66 2.19 14.98
N PHE A 106 -11.55 2.80 14.52
CA PHE A 106 -11.57 4.13 13.93
C PHE A 106 -12.39 4.11 12.64
N SER A 107 -13.58 4.69 12.65
CA SER A 107 -14.22 5.10 11.40
C SER A 107 -13.52 6.37 10.94
N LEU A 108 -12.43 6.24 10.16
CA LEU A 108 -12.04 7.31 9.27
C LEU A 108 -13.16 7.44 8.23
N GLU A 109 -14.19 8.21 8.58
CA GLU A 109 -15.22 8.62 7.65
C GLU A 109 -14.55 9.51 6.60
N LEU A 110 -14.00 8.88 5.57
CA LEU A 110 -13.56 9.59 4.38
C LEU A 110 -14.76 10.45 3.92
N PRO A 111 -14.60 11.77 3.74
CA PRO A 111 -15.72 12.69 3.54
C PRO A 111 -16.63 12.13 2.44
N SER A 112 -17.93 12.08 2.71
CA SER A 112 -18.98 11.42 1.92
C SER A 112 -18.78 11.46 0.39
N LYS A 113 -18.26 12.58 -0.14
CA LYS A 113 -17.91 12.76 -1.56
C LYS A 113 -16.94 11.69 -2.11
N ALA A 114 -15.92 11.28 -1.35
CA ALA A 114 -14.96 10.26 -1.80
C ALA A 114 -15.58 8.85 -1.81
N LYS A 115 -16.54 8.59 -0.91
CA LYS A 115 -17.33 7.35 -0.88
C LYS A 115 -18.22 7.26 -2.13
N THR A 116 -18.84 8.38 -2.53
CA THR A 116 -19.62 8.50 -3.77
C THR A 116 -18.75 8.29 -5.01
N ILE A 117 -17.57 8.92 -5.09
CA ILE A 117 -16.65 8.78 -6.23
C ILE A 117 -16.10 7.35 -6.34
N SER A 118 -15.73 6.72 -5.21
CA SER A 118 -15.32 5.31 -5.19
C SER A 118 -16.45 4.38 -5.63
N SER A 119 -17.69 4.62 -5.18
CA SER A 119 -18.84 3.83 -5.62
C SER A 119 -19.16 4.02 -7.12
N LEU A 120 -18.95 5.22 -7.67
CA LEU A 120 -19.14 5.53 -9.09
C LEU A 120 -18.05 4.90 -9.98
N LEU A 121 -16.79 4.95 -9.53
CA LEU A 121 -15.66 4.33 -10.24
C LEU A 121 -15.75 2.80 -10.24
N ILE A 122 -16.27 2.19 -9.17
CA ILE A 122 -16.47 0.73 -9.08
C ILE A 122 -17.76 0.30 -9.81
N SER A 123 -18.80 1.13 -9.85
CA SER A 123 -20.09 0.78 -10.46
C SER A 123 -20.16 0.96 -11.99
N GLY A 124 -19.17 1.59 -12.64
CA GLY A 124 -19.19 1.79 -14.10
C GLY A 124 -20.41 2.56 -14.63
N LYS A 125 -21.12 3.31 -13.77
CA LYS A 125 -22.31 4.09 -14.13
C LYS A 125 -21.92 5.54 -14.40
N THR A 126 -21.13 5.77 -15.45
CA THR A 126 -20.81 7.13 -15.93
C THR A 126 -21.82 7.68 -16.93
N HIS A 127 -22.83 6.91 -17.34
CA HIS A 127 -23.68 7.29 -18.49
C HIS A 127 -25.08 7.87 -18.17
N SER A 128 -25.52 7.94 -16.91
CA SER A 128 -26.92 8.33 -16.61
C SER A 128 -27.08 9.65 -15.85
N PHE A 129 -26.01 10.35 -15.48
CA PHE A 129 -26.13 11.57 -14.65
C PHE A 129 -26.16 12.89 -15.46
N LEU A 130 -25.93 12.86 -16.78
CA LEU A 130 -25.88 14.07 -17.61
C LEU A 130 -27.17 14.37 -18.39
N LEU A 131 -28.23 13.55 -18.28
CA LEU A 131 -29.47 13.73 -19.06
C LEU A 131 -30.70 13.93 -18.16
N GLN A 132 -30.64 14.90 -17.27
CA GLN A 132 -31.85 15.43 -16.67
C GLN A 132 -31.81 16.96 -16.77
N THR A 133 -32.02 17.45 -17.99
CA THR A 133 -32.47 18.83 -18.21
C THR A 133 -33.90 18.94 -17.70
N PRO A 134 -34.24 20.01 -16.95
CA PRO A 134 -35.63 20.27 -16.59
C PRO A 134 -36.32 20.85 -17.83
N GLU A 135 -37.26 20.10 -18.41
CA GLU A 135 -38.19 20.65 -19.40
C GLU A 135 -39.26 21.50 -18.67
N PRO A 136 -39.76 22.58 -19.32
CA PRO A 136 -40.45 23.71 -18.69
C PRO A 136 -41.88 23.45 -18.24
#